data_AF-A0A1G4W8Y4-F1
#
_entry.id   AF-A0A1G4W8Y4-F1
#
_cell.length_a   1.000
_cell.length_b   1.000
_cell.length_c   1.000
_cell.angle_alpha   90.00
_cell.angle_beta   90.00
_cell.angle_gamma   90.00
#
_symmetry.space_group_name_H-M   'P 1'
#
loop_
_entity.id
_entity.type
_entity.pdbx_description
1 polymer ?
#
loop_
_entity_poly.entity_id
_entity_poly.type
_entity_poly.pdbx_seq_one_letter_code
_entity_poly.pdbx_strand_id
1 'polypeptide(L)'
;MVISGISSMQSIDPAKTKAQKAEGFTRGASFAAILNGEQQKCPYKHLAKDGLIEYNGVVFECDYNTNSICLGDMSDPKKVLNISLPSGGSLRVNVESIGGLSKAAGMFSPADLNAIMRAISQYNHFTSKLNEAEEEEIETVENLAEGGEAVKEEEA
;
A
#
# COMPACT_ATOMS: atom_id res chain seq x y z
N MET A 1 -71.55 -13.07 -39.12
CA MET A 1 -70.66 -14.22 -39.39
C MET A 1 -69.36 -13.66 -39.93
N VAL A 2 -68.26 -13.93 -39.21
CA VAL A 2 -66.83 -13.74 -39.55
C VAL A 2 -66.37 -12.40 -40.16
N ILE A 3 -65.72 -11.56 -39.35
CA ILE A 3 -64.72 -10.60 -39.83
C ILE A 3 -63.35 -11.29 -39.77
N SER A 4 -62.83 -11.61 -40.95
CA SER A 4 -61.47 -12.09 -41.20
C SER A 4 -60.68 -10.93 -41.78
N GLY A 5 -59.39 -10.80 -41.43
CA GLY A 5 -58.43 -10.06 -42.27
C GLY A 5 -57.61 -9.00 -41.56
N ILE A 6 -56.50 -9.46 -40.99
CA ILE A 6 -55.32 -8.72 -40.56
C ILE A 6 -54.60 -7.98 -41.71
N SER A 7 -53.77 -7.01 -41.29
CA SER A 7 -52.53 -6.53 -41.93
C SER A 7 -52.61 -5.19 -42.68
N SER A 8 -52.22 -4.12 -41.98
CA SER A 8 -51.22 -3.19 -42.52
C SER A 8 -50.52 -2.52 -41.34
N MET A 9 -49.28 -2.95 -41.10
CA MET A 9 -48.40 -2.45 -40.06
C MET A 9 -47.59 -1.30 -40.67
N GLN A 10 -47.97 -0.05 -40.36
CA GLN A 10 -47.19 1.13 -40.71
C GLN A 10 -46.37 1.58 -39.51
N SER A 11 -45.07 1.68 -39.75
CA SER A 11 -44.01 2.20 -38.88
C SER A 11 -44.23 3.67 -38.54
N ILE A 12 -44.17 3.99 -37.24
CA ILE A 12 -44.02 5.36 -36.75
C ILE A 12 -43.00 5.31 -35.61
N ASP A 13 -41.80 5.81 -35.87
CA ASP A 13 -40.80 6.10 -34.84
C ASP A 13 -41.19 7.38 -34.09
N PRO A 14 -41.13 7.42 -32.75
CA PRO A 14 -40.98 8.67 -32.04
C PRO A 14 -39.61 8.77 -31.37
N ALA A 15 -38.67 9.40 -32.08
CA ALA A 15 -37.49 10.00 -31.49
C ALA A 15 -37.89 11.26 -30.68
N LYS A 16 -37.96 11.14 -29.35
CA LYS A 16 -37.50 12.14 -28.34
C LYS A 16 -38.10 11.81 -26.98
N THR A 17 -37.25 11.38 -26.04
CA THR A 17 -37.46 11.72 -24.63
C THR A 17 -36.13 12.20 -24.09
N LYS A 18 -36.04 13.52 -23.97
CA LYS A 18 -34.95 14.25 -23.34
C LYS A 18 -35.11 14.10 -21.83
N ALA A 19 -34.47 13.10 -21.23
CA ALA A 19 -34.32 13.02 -19.79
C ALA A 19 -33.23 14.00 -19.35
N GLN A 20 -33.68 15.06 -18.69
CA GLN A 20 -32.83 16.10 -18.13
C GLN A 20 -32.27 15.65 -16.77
N LYS A 21 -30.95 15.76 -16.64
CA LYS A 21 -30.22 16.28 -15.48
C LYS A 21 -30.50 15.63 -14.11
N ALA A 22 -29.69 14.64 -13.76
CA ALA A 22 -29.27 14.38 -12.39
C ALA A 22 -27.78 14.76 -12.27
N GLU A 23 -27.51 15.88 -11.60
CA GLU A 23 -26.18 16.31 -11.18
C GLU A 23 -25.68 15.32 -10.13
N GLY A 24 -24.94 14.31 -10.56
CA GLY A 24 -24.30 13.31 -9.72
C GLY A 24 -22.79 13.34 -9.94
N PHE A 25 -22.07 13.90 -8.98
CA PHE A 25 -20.62 13.83 -8.86
C PHE A 25 -20.13 12.38 -9.02
N THR A 26 -19.54 12.03 -10.16
CA THR A 26 -18.74 10.80 -10.30
C THR A 26 -17.51 11.09 -11.15
N ARG A 27 -16.40 11.37 -10.45
CA ARG A 27 -15.05 11.21 -10.99
C ARG A 27 -14.83 9.73 -11.28
N GLY A 28 -15.31 9.26 -12.42
CA GLY A 28 -15.04 7.92 -12.91
C GLY A 28 -14.28 8.04 -14.21
N ALA A 29 -12.94 7.97 -14.16
CA ALA A 29 -12.19 7.52 -15.31
C ALA A 29 -12.88 6.23 -15.81
N SER A 30 -13.24 6.20 -17.09
CA SER A 30 -14.04 5.14 -17.67
C SER A 30 -13.39 3.79 -17.38
N PHE A 31 -14.15 2.88 -16.75
CA PHE A 31 -13.72 1.52 -16.42
C PHE A 31 -13.10 0.79 -17.62
N ALA A 32 -13.56 1.10 -18.83
CA ALA A 32 -12.98 0.62 -20.10
C ALA A 32 -11.49 1.00 -20.30
N ALA A 33 -11.04 2.16 -19.81
CA ALA A 33 -9.62 2.55 -19.85
C ALA A 33 -8.76 1.78 -18.83
N ILE A 34 -9.38 1.25 -17.77
CA ILE A 34 -8.73 0.35 -16.80
C ILE A 34 -8.63 -1.06 -17.40
N LEU A 35 -9.66 -1.51 -18.14
CA LEU A 35 -9.70 -2.83 -18.78
C LEU A 35 -8.77 -2.96 -20.00
N ASN A 36 -8.56 -1.88 -20.75
CA ASN A 36 -7.64 -1.85 -21.90
C ASN A 36 -6.15 -1.64 -21.48
N GLY A 37 -5.85 -1.76 -20.19
CA GLY A 37 -4.61 -1.33 -19.56
C GLY A 37 -3.40 -2.25 -19.80
N GLU A 38 -2.75 -2.11 -20.96
CA GLU A 38 -1.34 -2.52 -21.14
C GLU A 38 -0.42 -1.31 -20.97
N GLN A 39 -0.42 -0.74 -19.77
CA GLN A 39 0.69 0.10 -19.35
C GLN A 39 1.16 -0.47 -18.03
N GLN A 40 2.26 -1.24 -18.04
CA GLN A 40 3.04 -1.51 -16.84
C GLN A 40 3.29 -0.17 -16.15
N LYS A 41 2.49 0.09 -15.12
CA LYS A 41 2.62 1.23 -14.24
C LYS A 41 3.61 0.79 -13.17
N CYS A 42 4.68 1.56 -13.04
CA CYS A 42 5.57 1.57 -11.89
C CYS A 42 5.51 3.01 -11.37
N PRO A 43 5.43 3.25 -10.06
CA PRO A 43 5.57 4.58 -9.51
C PRO A 43 6.88 5.22 -10.00
N TYR A 44 6.84 6.51 -10.30
CA TYR A 44 8.03 7.24 -10.75
C TYR A 44 8.73 6.67 -12.01
N LYS A 45 8.04 5.86 -12.84
CA LYS A 45 8.58 5.28 -14.08
C LYS A 45 9.27 6.29 -15.00
N HIS A 46 8.86 7.56 -14.99
CA HIS A 46 9.48 8.62 -15.79
C HIS A 46 10.93 8.93 -15.38
N LEU A 47 11.34 8.55 -14.16
CA LEU A 47 12.72 8.65 -13.67
C LEU A 47 13.51 7.36 -13.90
N ALA A 48 12.86 6.28 -14.33
CA ALA A 48 13.50 4.99 -14.51
C ALA A 48 14.28 4.92 -15.83
N LYS A 49 15.51 4.40 -15.76
CA LYS A 49 16.34 4.00 -16.89
C LYS A 49 16.49 2.48 -16.82
N ASP A 50 16.01 1.78 -17.85
CA ASP A 50 16.09 0.32 -17.95
C ASP A 50 15.50 -0.43 -16.73
N GLY A 51 14.43 0.12 -16.13
CA GLY A 51 13.78 -0.47 -14.95
C GLY A 51 14.42 -0.10 -13.61
N LEU A 52 15.45 0.75 -13.60
CA LEU A 52 16.12 1.24 -12.40
C LEU A 52 15.98 2.76 -12.28
N ILE A 53 15.66 3.26 -11.09
CA ILE A 53 15.62 4.68 -10.77
C ILE A 53 16.84 5.00 -9.92
N GLU A 54 17.78 5.78 -10.46
CA GLU A 54 18.92 6.28 -9.69
C GLU A 54 18.69 7.74 -9.30
N TYR A 55 18.74 8.02 -8.01
CA TYR A 55 18.56 9.36 -7.47
C TYR A 55 19.52 9.62 -6.30
N ASN A 56 20.39 10.62 -6.41
CA ASN A 56 21.37 10.99 -5.37
C ASN A 56 22.18 9.78 -4.82
N GLY A 57 22.57 8.85 -5.70
CA GLY A 57 23.33 7.63 -5.35
C GLY A 57 22.51 6.52 -4.69
N VAL A 58 21.18 6.64 -4.68
CA VAL A 58 20.24 5.61 -4.24
C VAL A 58 19.60 5.00 -5.47
N VAL A 59 19.62 3.68 -5.57
CA VAL A 59 19.05 2.93 -6.70
C VAL A 59 17.77 2.25 -6.23
N PHE A 60 16.68 2.49 -6.95
CA PHE A 60 15.41 1.79 -6.78
C PHE A 60 15.17 0.90 -8.00
N GLU A 61 14.64 -0.29 -7.75
CA GLU A 61 14.25 -1.23 -8.79
C GLU A 61 12.73 -1.15 -9.03
N CYS A 62 12.30 -0.98 -10.28
CA CYS A 62 10.87 -1.03 -10.61
C CYS A 62 10.39 -2.48 -10.70
N ASP A 63 9.55 -2.89 -9.76
CA ASP A 63 8.76 -4.11 -9.87
C ASP A 63 7.42 -3.82 -10.56
N TYR A 64 7.37 -4.13 -11.85
CA TYR A 64 6.17 -3.92 -12.65
C TYR A 64 5.05 -4.94 -12.36
N ASN A 65 5.32 -6.05 -11.69
CA ASN A 65 4.29 -7.05 -11.35
C ASN A 65 3.43 -6.56 -10.19
N THR A 66 4.08 -5.99 -9.18
CA THR A 66 3.40 -5.42 -8.00
C THR A 66 3.12 -3.93 -8.13
N ASN A 67 3.53 -3.30 -9.24
CA ASN A 67 3.45 -1.85 -9.46
C ASN A 67 4.11 -1.10 -8.29
N SER A 68 5.34 -1.49 -7.98
CA SER A 68 6.10 -0.92 -6.87
C SER A 68 7.53 -0.56 -7.25
N ILE A 69 8.12 0.36 -6.50
CA ILE A 69 9.56 0.60 -6.50
C ILE A 69 10.16 -0.03 -5.26
N CYS A 70 11.28 -0.72 -5.42
CA CYS A 70 11.96 -1.49 -4.40
C CYS A 70 13.28 -0.81 -4.04
N LEU A 71 13.55 -0.67 -2.74
CA LEU A 71 14.83 -0.17 -2.22
C LEU A 71 15.49 -1.22 -1.31
N GLY A 72 16.67 -1.67 -1.70
CA GLY A 72 17.44 -2.67 -0.97
C GLY A 72 17.03 -4.11 -1.29
N ASP A 73 17.51 -5.05 -0.49
CA ASP A 73 17.24 -6.48 -0.66
C ASP A 73 15.80 -6.84 -0.24
N MET A 74 15.09 -7.55 -1.10
CA MET A 74 13.70 -7.98 -0.91
C MET A 74 13.56 -9.46 -0.52
N SER A 75 14.68 -10.16 -0.30
CA SER A 75 14.71 -11.59 0.00
C SER A 75 13.94 -11.95 1.27
N ASP A 76 14.04 -11.12 2.31
CA ASP A 76 13.38 -11.32 3.60
C ASP A 76 12.09 -10.50 3.72
N PRO A 77 10.88 -11.10 3.56
CA PRO A 77 9.64 -10.35 3.62
C PRO A 77 9.36 -9.71 4.99
N LYS A 78 9.95 -10.25 6.07
CA LYS A 78 9.83 -9.69 7.43
C LYS A 78 10.57 -8.36 7.60
N LYS A 79 11.61 -8.13 6.79
CA LYS A 79 12.42 -6.90 6.81
C LYS A 79 11.99 -5.91 5.74
N VAL A 80 10.87 -6.14 5.07
CA VAL A 80 10.36 -5.28 4.01
C VAL A 80 9.15 -4.50 4.51
N LEU A 81 9.26 -3.18 4.49
CA LEU A 81 8.13 -2.28 4.61
C LEU A 81 7.47 -2.10 3.26
N ASN A 82 6.15 -2.26 3.21
CA ASN A 82 5.34 -1.93 2.05
C ASN A 82 4.49 -0.68 2.33
N ILE A 83 4.69 0.36 1.53
CA ILE A 83 4.09 1.68 1.74
C ILE A 83 3.30 2.05 0.49
N SER A 84 1.99 2.23 0.63
CA SER A 84 1.16 2.72 -0.47
C SER A 84 1.44 4.18 -0.76
N LEU A 85 1.74 4.51 -2.01
CA LEU A 85 2.03 5.87 -2.45
C LEU A 85 0.73 6.54 -2.95
N PRO A 86 0.31 7.69 -2.39
CA PRO A 86 -0.81 8.47 -2.90
C PRO A 86 -0.74 8.82 -4.40
N SER A 87 0.45 9.01 -4.95
CA SER A 87 0.64 9.24 -6.40
C SER A 87 0.39 8.01 -7.27
N GLY A 88 0.27 6.82 -6.66
CA GLY A 88 -0.02 5.55 -7.31
C GLY A 88 1.09 4.52 -7.11
N GLY A 89 0.72 3.24 -7.07
CA GLY A 89 1.65 2.14 -6.82
C GLY A 89 2.08 2.05 -5.36
N SER A 90 3.22 1.41 -5.10
CA SER A 90 3.76 1.24 -3.75
C SER A 90 5.28 1.40 -3.71
N LEU A 91 5.81 1.80 -2.55
CA LEU A 91 7.23 1.75 -2.24
C LEU A 91 7.45 0.57 -1.31
N ARG A 92 8.31 -0.36 -1.73
CA ARG A 92 8.85 -1.39 -0.86
C ARG A 92 10.25 -0.99 -0.45
N VAL A 93 10.55 -1.03 0.84
CA VAL A 93 11.88 -0.69 1.35
C VAL A 93 12.32 -1.71 2.39
N ASN A 94 13.57 -2.17 2.28
CA ASN A 94 14.19 -2.95 3.34
C ASN A 94 14.48 -2.04 4.54
N VAL A 95 14.13 -2.48 5.74
CA VAL A 95 14.36 -1.75 7.01
C VAL A 95 15.82 -1.32 7.17
N GLU A 96 16.76 -2.18 6.78
CA GLU A 96 18.20 -1.91 6.84
C GLU A 96 18.64 -0.82 5.85
N SER A 97 17.85 -0.59 4.79
CA SER A 97 18.08 0.40 3.74
C SER A 97 17.29 1.71 3.92
N ILE A 98 16.53 1.87 5.01
CA ILE A 98 15.75 3.11 5.28
C ILE A 98 16.63 4.35 5.28
N GLY A 99 17.89 4.26 5.73
CA GLY A 99 18.84 5.37 5.72
C GLY A 99 19.04 5.99 4.32
N GLY A 100 18.91 5.19 3.26
CA GLY A 100 18.98 5.65 1.87
C GLY A 100 17.80 6.54 1.45
N LEU A 101 16.62 6.37 2.06
CA LEU A 101 15.44 7.17 1.72
C LEU A 101 15.64 8.67 1.99
N SER A 102 16.48 9.03 2.96
CA SER A 102 16.79 10.44 3.26
C SER A 102 17.37 11.18 2.06
N LYS A 103 18.26 10.53 1.30
CA LYS A 103 18.90 11.10 0.09
C LYS A 103 17.93 11.16 -1.09
N ALA A 104 16.96 10.25 -1.10
CA ALA A 104 15.92 10.14 -2.12
C ALA A 104 14.66 10.96 -1.80
N ALA A 105 14.58 11.60 -0.63
CA ALA A 105 13.41 12.36 -0.18
C ALA A 105 12.96 13.43 -1.19
N GLY A 106 13.92 14.05 -1.89
CA GLY A 106 13.67 15.09 -2.90
C GLY A 106 13.02 14.58 -4.21
N MET A 107 13.03 13.27 -4.46
CA MET A 107 12.34 12.67 -5.61
C MET A 107 10.83 12.56 -5.37
N PHE A 108 10.41 12.40 -4.11
CA PHE A 108 9.02 12.11 -3.79
C PHE A 108 8.16 13.36 -3.80
N SER A 109 6.90 13.20 -4.22
CA SER A 109 5.89 14.24 -4.03
C SER A 109 5.67 14.49 -2.53
N PRO A 110 5.26 15.70 -2.09
CA PRO A 110 5.04 15.98 -0.67
C PRO A 110 3.99 15.05 -0.02
N ALA A 111 2.99 14.62 -0.78
CA ALA A 111 1.97 13.67 -0.32
C ALA A 111 2.58 12.28 -0.07
N ASP A 112 3.41 11.81 -1.00
CA ASP A 112 4.09 10.52 -0.87
C ASP A 112 5.13 10.53 0.24
N LEU A 113 5.92 11.60 0.33
CA LEU A 113 6.90 11.77 1.39
C LEU A 113 6.25 11.70 2.78
N ASN A 114 5.09 12.34 2.95
CA ASN A 114 4.33 12.24 4.21
C ASN A 114 3.86 10.80 4.50
N ALA A 115 3.34 10.09 3.49
CA ALA A 115 2.96 8.69 3.64
C ALA A 115 4.14 7.80 4.05
N ILE A 116 5.31 8.02 3.45
CA ILE A 116 6.55 7.31 3.77
C ILE A 116 7.00 7.60 5.20
N MET A 117 7.08 8.87 5.58
CA MET A 117 7.49 9.29 6.92
C MET A 117 6.56 8.72 8.00
N ARG A 118 5.24 8.72 7.74
CA ARG A 118 4.26 8.14 8.65
C ARG A 118 4.43 6.63 8.80
N ALA A 119 4.67 5.91 7.70
CA ALA A 119 4.89 4.47 7.74
C ALA A 119 6.16 4.10 8.53
N ILE A 120 7.26 4.82 8.31
CA ILE A 120 8.52 4.62 9.06
C ILE A 120 8.31 4.92 10.55
N SER A 121 7.62 6.02 10.89
CA SER A 121 7.34 6.36 12.29
C SER A 121 6.48 5.31 12.98
N GLN A 122 5.46 4.79 12.30
CA GLN A 122 4.62 3.71 12.82
C GLN A 122 5.44 2.44 13.05
N TYR A 123 6.27 2.06 12.08
CA TYR A 123 7.15 0.91 12.21
C TYR A 123 8.05 1.01 13.44
N ASN A 124 8.76 2.13 13.60
CA ASN A 124 9.64 2.35 14.75
C ASN A 124 8.89 2.29 16.08
N HIS A 125 7.66 2.82 16.12
CA HIS A 125 6.80 2.77 17.30
C HIS A 125 6.41 1.34 17.68
N PHE A 126 6.04 0.51 16.70
CA PHE A 126 5.71 -0.90 16.95
C PHE A 126 6.95 -1.70 17.35
N THR A 127 8.08 -1.50 16.68
CA THR A 127 9.35 -2.16 17.04
C THR A 127 9.77 -1.80 18.46
N SER A 128 9.72 -0.51 18.83
CA SER A 128 10.07 -0.08 20.19
C SER A 128 9.17 -0.73 21.25
N LYS A 129 7.86 -0.79 20.99
CA LYS A 129 6.89 -1.39 21.92
C LYS A 129 7.03 -2.89 22.06
N LEU A 130 7.37 -3.59 20.98
CA LEU A 130 7.63 -5.03 21.04
C LEU A 130 8.86 -5.31 21.90
N ASN A 131 9.92 -4.53 21.72
CA ASN A 131 11.13 -4.66 22.53
C ASN A 131 10.86 -4.33 24.02
N GLU A 132 10.11 -3.26 24.31
CA GLU A 132 9.74 -2.89 25.70
C GLU A 132 8.92 -3.99 26.38
N ALA A 133 7.97 -4.61 25.68
CA ALA A 133 7.19 -5.72 26.24
C ALA A 133 8.03 -6.99 26.47
N GLU A 134 9.02 -7.25 25.61
CA GLU A 134 9.98 -8.36 25.82
C GLU A 134 10.89 -8.09 27.03
N GLU A 135 11.31 -6.84 27.26
CA GLU A 135 12.10 -6.45 28.43
C GLU A 135 11.30 -6.55 29.74
N GLU A 136 10.02 -6.12 29.74
CA GLU A 136 9.13 -6.27 30.91
C GLU A 136 8.88 -7.75 31.27
N GLU A 137 8.80 -8.65 30.29
CA GLU A 137 8.63 -10.09 30.56
C GLU A 137 9.88 -10.68 31.23
N ILE A 138 11.08 -10.29 30.79
CA ILE A 138 12.35 -10.76 31.38
C ILE A 138 12.52 -10.28 32.82
N GLU A 139 12.22 -9.01 33.13
CA GLU A 139 12.31 -8.49 34.49
C GLU A 139 11.38 -9.21 35.47
N THR A 140 10.20 -9.69 35.02
CA THR A 140 9.30 -10.46 35.90
C THR A 140 9.82 -11.87 36.19
N VAL A 141 10.50 -12.53 35.25
CA VAL A 141 11.04 -13.90 35.47
C VAL A 141 12.29 -13.86 36.36
N GLU A 142 13.13 -12.83 36.23
CA GLU A 142 14.34 -12.68 37.04
C GLU A 142 14.04 -12.36 38.51
N ASN A 143 12.97 -11.59 38.80
CA ASN A 143 12.54 -11.32 40.18
C ASN A 143 11.89 -12.51 40.91
N LEU A 144 11.41 -13.53 40.18
CA LEU A 144 10.93 -14.78 40.81
C LEU A 144 12.06 -15.77 41.13
N ALA A 145 13.25 -15.59 40.56
CA ALA A 145 14.38 -16.48 40.78
C ALA A 145 15.20 -16.14 42.04
N GLU A 146 15.15 -14.89 42.53
CA GLU A 146 15.95 -14.45 43.70
C GLU A 146 15.20 -14.41 45.04
N GLY A 147 13.90 -14.74 45.07
CA GLY A 147 13.06 -14.69 46.28
C GLY A 147 12.89 -16.02 47.05
N GLY A 148 13.76 -17.01 46.81
CA GLY A 148 13.48 -18.41 47.11
C GLY A 148 14.42 -19.14 48.07
N GLU A 149 15.03 -18.51 49.09
CA GLU A 149 15.70 -19.27 50.17
C GLU A 149 15.52 -18.62 51.55
N ALA A 150 14.66 -19.23 52.37
CA ALA A 150 14.86 -19.49 53.81
C ALA A 150 13.56 -20.03 54.45
N VAL A 151 13.23 -21.30 54.21
CA VAL A 151 12.40 -22.06 55.17
C VAL A 151 13.38 -22.81 56.06
N LYS A 152 13.64 -22.27 57.25
CA LYS A 152 14.25 -23.05 58.33
C LYS A 152 13.15 -23.94 58.91
N GLU A 153 13.25 -25.22 58.62
CA GLU A 153 12.62 -26.28 59.42
C GLU A 153 13.28 -26.27 60.80
N GLU A 154 12.50 -25.98 61.84
CA GLU A 154 12.81 -26.34 63.21
C GLU A 154 11.66 -27.23 63.70
N GLU A 155 11.91 -28.53 63.70
CA GLU A 155 11.09 -29.56 64.31
C GLU A 155 11.69 -29.91 65.69
N ALA A 156 10.80 -29.98 66.69
CA ALA A 156 10.95 -30.55 68.04
C ALA A 156 11.56 -29.68 69.17
#